data_AF-A0A845R6W9-F1
#
_entry.id   AF-A0A845R6W9-F1
#
_cell.length_a   1.000
_cell.length_b   1.000
_cell.length_c   1.000
_cell.angle_alpha   90.00
_cell.angle_beta   90.00
_cell.angle_gamma   90.00
#
_symmetry.space_group_name_H-M   'P 1'
#
loop_
_entity.id
_entity.type
_entity.pdbx_description
1 polymer ?
#
loop_
_entity_poly.entity_id
_entity_poly.type
_entity_poly.pdbx_seq_one_letter_code
_entity_poly.pdbx_strand_id
1 'polypeptide(L)'
;MVDIKGLDKARVLKALYDHSHVQGLGFMHAAEEGAVTVESCAKLLEKYTQYDYLHGRVLKVDLSGDEFDERLYDRDCGEGAAQRAVDSVRAEQEGSGDAAKGADGEKKELSMEEKAELSRVTIIKILEILEELPPDVGATTCTILKTMLPGQSMGGLVGLMMGGPFAPPMGWPTGTGPRGRFG
;
A
#
# COMPACT_ATOMS: atom_id res chain seq x y z
N MET A 1 -20.65 -13.85 21.39
CA MET A 1 -19.68 -14.95 21.21
C MET A 1 -19.72 -15.34 19.76
N VAL A 2 -18.56 -15.45 19.13
CA VAL A 2 -18.42 -15.84 17.73
C VAL A 2 -17.98 -17.30 17.66
N ASP A 3 -18.73 -18.12 16.91
CA ASP A 3 -18.46 -19.54 16.70
C ASP A 3 -17.48 -19.76 15.53
N ILE A 4 -16.42 -20.51 15.81
CA ILE A 4 -15.35 -20.87 14.87
C ILE A 4 -15.23 -22.39 14.69
N LYS A 5 -16.25 -23.14 15.09
CA LYS A 5 -16.23 -24.60 15.09
C LYS A 5 -16.13 -25.14 13.67
N GLY A 6 -15.19 -26.05 13.45
CA GLY A 6 -14.98 -26.68 12.12
C GLY A 6 -14.33 -25.75 11.07
N LEU A 7 -13.96 -24.52 11.46
CA LEU A 7 -13.15 -23.63 10.64
C LEU A 7 -11.66 -23.88 10.90
N ASP A 8 -10.84 -23.63 9.89
CA ASP A 8 -9.39 -23.63 10.08
C ASP A 8 -8.95 -22.41 10.91
N LYS A 9 -8.47 -22.66 12.13
CA LYS A 9 -8.06 -21.60 13.07
C LYS A 9 -6.97 -20.70 12.51
N ALA A 10 -6.09 -21.22 11.65
CA ALA A 10 -5.05 -20.41 11.02
C ALA A 10 -5.64 -19.40 10.03
N ARG A 11 -6.65 -19.79 9.25
CA ARG A 11 -7.42 -18.85 8.40
C ARG A 11 -8.24 -17.86 9.20
N VAL A 12 -8.85 -18.29 10.32
CA VAL A 12 -9.57 -17.38 11.23
C VAL A 12 -8.62 -16.32 11.78
N LEU A 13 -7.44 -16.71 12.27
CA LEU A 13 -6.44 -15.76 12.79
C LEU A 13 -5.98 -14.78 11.71
N LYS A 14 -5.74 -15.27 10.49
CA LYS A 14 -5.39 -14.42 9.34
C LYS A 14 -6.51 -13.41 9.03
N ALA A 15 -7.75 -13.87 8.91
CA ALA A 15 -8.88 -12.99 8.59
C ALA A 15 -9.09 -11.92 9.66
N LEU A 16 -8.97 -12.30 10.94
CA LEU A 16 -9.02 -11.34 12.04
C LEU A 16 -7.87 -10.33 11.98
N TYR A 17 -6.68 -10.75 11.57
CA TYR A 17 -5.56 -9.84 11.35
C TYR A 17 -5.80 -8.88 10.18
N ASP A 18 -6.29 -9.39 9.04
CA ASP A 18 -6.55 -8.58 7.84
C ASP A 18 -7.63 -7.51 8.08
N HIS A 19 -8.65 -7.85 8.88
CA HIS A 19 -9.72 -6.92 9.28
C HIS A 19 -9.40 -6.06 10.51
N SER A 20 -8.26 -6.30 11.17
CA SER A 20 -7.85 -5.50 12.33
C SER A 20 -7.13 -4.21 11.92
N HIS A 21 -7.05 -3.25 12.85
CA HIS A 21 -6.37 -1.98 12.64
C HIS A 21 -5.07 -1.87 13.42
N VAL A 22 -4.13 -1.11 12.86
CA VAL A 22 -2.89 -0.72 13.55
C VAL A 22 -3.26 0.30 14.63
N GLN A 23 -2.82 0.06 15.86
CA GLN A 23 -3.15 0.93 17.00
C GLN A 23 -1.90 1.63 17.54
N GLY A 24 -1.98 2.95 17.73
CA GLY A 24 -0.90 3.77 18.31
C GLY A 24 0.42 3.66 17.54
N LEU A 25 1.52 3.39 18.25
CA LEU A 25 2.85 3.16 17.66
C LEU A 25 3.00 1.77 17.00
N GLY A 26 1.90 1.01 16.85
CA GLY A 26 1.89 -0.30 16.20
C GLY A 26 2.43 -0.28 14.76
N PHE A 27 2.40 0.86 14.08
CA PHE A 27 2.95 1.01 12.73
C PHE A 27 4.46 0.70 12.65
N MET A 28 5.20 0.88 13.76
CA MET A 28 6.63 0.54 13.83
C MET A 28 6.90 -0.97 13.82
N HIS A 29 5.91 -1.76 14.19
CA HIS A 29 5.95 -3.22 14.21
C HIS A 29 5.02 -3.84 13.17
N ALA A 30 4.46 -3.03 12.27
CA ALA A 30 3.63 -3.50 11.18
C ALA A 30 4.50 -4.42 10.30
N ALA A 31 4.04 -5.66 10.14
CA ALA A 31 4.67 -6.55 9.19
C ALA A 31 4.52 -5.96 7.78
N GLU A 32 5.50 -6.23 6.92
CA GLU A 32 5.38 -5.91 5.49
C GLU A 32 4.10 -6.53 4.94
N GLU A 33 3.46 -5.83 4.01
CA GLU A 33 2.19 -6.25 3.43
C GLU A 33 2.35 -7.64 2.79
N GLY A 34 1.55 -8.61 3.23
CA GLY A 34 1.64 -10.00 2.78
C GLY A 34 2.59 -10.92 3.58
N ALA A 35 3.32 -10.42 4.58
CA ALA A 35 4.17 -11.26 5.43
C ALA A 35 3.39 -12.19 6.37
N VAL A 36 2.15 -11.83 6.71
CA VAL A 36 1.25 -12.67 7.52
C VAL A 36 0.48 -13.63 6.61
N THR A 37 1.04 -14.83 6.44
CA THR A 37 0.41 -15.92 5.69
C THR A 37 -0.34 -16.88 6.62
N VAL A 38 -1.21 -17.73 6.06
CA VAL A 38 -1.91 -18.78 6.81
C VAL A 38 -0.91 -19.72 7.48
N GLU A 39 0.19 -20.07 6.81
CA GLU A 39 1.24 -20.92 7.38
C GLU A 39 1.94 -20.27 8.57
N SER A 40 2.17 -18.96 8.52
CA SER A 40 2.72 -18.20 9.66
C SER A 40 1.75 -18.22 10.83
N CYS A 41 0.46 -18.02 10.57
CA CYS A 41 -0.60 -18.10 11.58
C CYS A 41 -0.69 -19.49 12.22
N ALA A 42 -0.55 -20.57 11.43
CA ALA A 42 -0.52 -21.93 11.96
C ALA A 42 0.65 -22.15 12.93
N LYS A 43 1.85 -21.70 12.57
CA LYS A 43 3.04 -21.77 13.45
C LYS A 43 2.90 -20.94 14.72
N LEU A 44 2.18 -19.82 14.65
CA LEU A 44 1.88 -19.00 15.84
C LEU A 44 0.91 -19.72 16.77
N LEU A 45 -0.13 -20.37 16.21
CA LEU A 45 -1.14 -21.12 16.96
C LEU A 45 -0.58 -22.33 17.71
N GLU A 46 0.53 -22.92 17.23
CA GLU A 46 1.26 -23.96 17.98
C GLU A 46 1.85 -23.46 19.31
N LYS A 47 2.13 -22.15 19.40
CA LYS A 47 2.80 -21.55 20.57
C LYS A 47 1.82 -20.84 21.49
N TYR A 48 0.88 -20.10 20.90
CA TYR A 48 -0.05 -19.25 21.62
C TYR A 48 -1.44 -19.35 21.00
N THR A 49 -2.47 -19.38 21.84
CA THR A 49 -3.87 -19.39 21.40
C THR A 49 -4.56 -18.06 21.66
N GLN A 50 -4.00 -17.23 22.53
CA GLN A 50 -4.52 -15.91 22.90
C GLN A 50 -3.64 -14.81 22.31
N TYR A 51 -4.28 -13.85 21.63
CA TYR A 51 -3.61 -12.76 20.92
C TYR A 51 -4.22 -11.42 21.28
N ASP A 52 -3.49 -10.60 22.03
CA ASP A 52 -3.86 -9.20 22.24
C ASP A 52 -3.45 -8.32 21.07
N TYR A 53 -2.25 -8.58 20.52
CA TYR A 53 -1.70 -7.89 19.37
C TYR A 53 -0.96 -8.86 18.47
N LEU A 54 -1.02 -8.63 17.17
CA LEU A 54 -0.22 -9.33 16.17
C LEU A 54 0.35 -8.29 15.21
N HIS A 55 1.67 -8.23 15.06
CA HIS A 55 2.37 -7.29 14.19
C HIS A 55 1.85 -5.83 14.26
N GLY A 56 1.66 -5.32 15.49
CA GLY A 56 1.19 -3.96 15.72
C GLY A 56 -0.30 -3.72 15.50
N ARG A 57 -1.06 -4.74 15.09
CA ARG A 57 -2.53 -4.69 15.00
C ARG A 57 -3.18 -5.30 16.24
N VAL A 58 -4.33 -4.77 16.62
CA VAL A 58 -5.09 -5.21 17.80
C VAL A 58 -6.00 -6.40 17.45
N LEU A 59 -5.97 -7.46 18.26
CA LEU A 59 -6.89 -8.59 18.12
C LEU A 59 -7.71 -8.80 19.40
N LYS A 60 -7.06 -9.01 20.55
CA LYS A 60 -7.73 -9.31 21.83
C LYS A 60 -8.70 -10.49 21.74
N VAL A 61 -8.28 -11.57 21.08
CA VAL A 61 -9.07 -12.79 20.91
C VAL A 61 -8.37 -14.00 21.55
N ASP A 62 -9.14 -14.99 21.96
CA ASP A 62 -8.65 -16.31 22.37
C ASP A 62 -9.23 -17.39 21.45
N LEU A 63 -8.36 -18.06 20.70
CA LEU A 63 -8.69 -19.10 19.73
C LEU A 63 -8.44 -20.52 20.28
N SER A 64 -8.30 -20.67 21.61
CA SER A 64 -8.09 -21.97 22.25
C SER A 64 -9.28 -22.92 22.07
N GLY A 65 -10.51 -22.38 22.15
CA GLY A 65 -11.76 -23.13 22.02
C GLY A 65 -12.34 -23.18 20.60
N ASP A 66 -13.63 -23.51 20.53
CA ASP A 66 -14.47 -23.49 19.32
C ASP A 66 -15.28 -22.19 19.19
N GLU A 67 -15.21 -21.31 20.19
CA GLU A 67 -15.85 -20.00 20.22
C GLU A 67 -14.92 -19.00 20.92
N PHE A 68 -15.06 -17.72 20.62
CA PHE A 68 -14.31 -16.65 21.30
C PHE A 68 -15.19 -15.44 21.64
N ASP A 69 -14.76 -14.65 22.62
CA ASP A 69 -15.40 -13.39 22.99
C ASP A 69 -14.92 -12.25 22.08
N GLU A 70 -15.83 -11.75 21.25
CA GLU A 70 -15.61 -10.68 20.28
C GLU A 70 -15.64 -9.28 20.88
N ARG A 71 -16.11 -9.09 22.11
CA ARG A 71 -16.42 -7.76 22.65
C ARG A 71 -15.24 -6.80 22.62
N LEU A 72 -14.03 -7.30 22.88
CA LEU A 72 -12.82 -6.49 22.85
C LEU A 72 -12.31 -6.22 21.43
N TYR A 73 -12.42 -7.21 20.54
CA TYR A 73 -12.09 -7.04 19.12
C TYR A 73 -13.03 -6.01 18.48
N ASP A 74 -14.35 -6.17 18.63
CA ASP A 74 -15.35 -5.28 18.05
C ASP A 74 -15.32 -3.87 18.62
N ARG A 75 -14.92 -3.71 19.89
CA ARG A 75 -14.71 -2.37 20.47
C ARG A 75 -13.61 -1.61 19.72
N ASP A 76 -12.53 -2.28 19.35
CA ASP A 76 -11.35 -1.66 18.77
C ASP A 76 -11.38 -1.63 17.22
N CYS A 77 -12.01 -2.63 16.58
CA CYS A 77 -12.12 -2.79 15.12
C CYS A 77 -13.50 -2.42 14.55
N GLY A 78 -14.46 -2.10 15.41
CA GLY A 78 -15.83 -1.73 15.04
C GLY A 78 -16.84 -2.87 15.23
N GLU A 79 -18.09 -2.49 15.46
CA GLU A 79 -19.18 -3.43 15.77
C GLU A 79 -19.37 -4.47 14.65
N GLY A 80 -19.41 -5.75 15.04
CA GLY A 80 -19.57 -6.90 14.14
C GLY A 80 -18.34 -7.21 13.28
N ALA A 81 -17.17 -6.62 13.55
CA ALA A 81 -15.97 -6.86 12.76
C ALA A 81 -15.47 -8.30 12.87
N ALA A 82 -15.49 -8.87 14.08
CA ALA A 82 -15.11 -10.27 14.31
C ALA A 82 -16.01 -11.23 13.52
N GLN A 83 -17.32 -10.99 13.54
CA GLN A 83 -18.30 -11.81 12.83
C GLN A 83 -18.05 -11.75 11.31
N ARG A 84 -17.85 -10.54 10.74
CA ARG A 84 -17.55 -10.36 9.31
C ARG A 84 -16.27 -11.09 8.88
N ALA A 85 -15.24 -11.08 9.72
CA ALA A 85 -13.99 -11.78 9.44
C ALA A 85 -14.21 -13.30 9.40
N VAL A 86 -14.95 -13.85 10.36
CA VAL A 86 -15.26 -15.29 10.42
C VAL A 86 -16.18 -15.72 9.28
N ASP A 87 -17.20 -14.93 8.95
CA ASP A 87 -18.11 -15.19 7.84
C ASP A 87 -17.35 -15.23 6.51
N SER A 88 -16.32 -14.39 6.33
CA SER A 88 -15.45 -14.42 5.15
C SER A 88 -14.70 -15.76 5.02
N VAL A 89 -14.17 -16.30 6.13
CA VAL A 89 -13.50 -17.61 6.15
C VAL A 89 -14.48 -18.73 5.83
N ARG A 90 -15.70 -18.66 6.38
CA ARG A 90 -16.75 -19.65 6.12
C ARG A 90 -17.15 -19.66 4.64
N ALA A 91 -17.34 -18.48 4.04
CA ALA A 91 -17.65 -18.35 2.62
C ALA A 91 -16.54 -18.92 1.73
N GLU A 92 -15.26 -18.70 2.06
CA GLU A 92 -14.15 -19.30 1.31
C GLU A 92 -14.06 -20.83 1.47
N GLN A 93 -14.45 -21.39 2.62
CA GLN A 93 -14.47 -22.82 2.87
C GLN A 93 -15.63 -23.51 2.13
N GLU A 94 -16.80 -22.88 2.09
CA GLU A 94 -17.97 -23.34 1.33
C GLU A 94 -17.77 -23.19 -0.18
N GLY A 95 -17.16 -22.09 -0.65
CA GLY A 95 -16.83 -21.88 -2.05
C GLY A 95 -15.81 -22.89 -2.61
N SER A 96 -14.98 -23.50 -1.76
CA SER A 96 -14.09 -24.60 -2.14
C SER A 96 -14.80 -25.94 -2.35
N GLY A 97 -16.05 -26.08 -1.89
CA GLY A 97 -16.86 -27.30 -2.05
C GLY A 97 -17.60 -27.40 -3.39
N ASP A 98 -17.86 -26.27 -4.05
CA ASP A 98 -18.63 -26.20 -5.32
C ASP A 98 -17.77 -25.79 -6.54
N ALA A 99 -16.47 -25.57 -6.36
CA ALA A 99 -15.54 -25.11 -7.40
C ALA A 99 -15.08 -26.19 -8.40
N ALA A 100 -15.91 -27.20 -8.67
CA ALA A 100 -15.79 -28.06 -9.85
C ALA A 100 -16.72 -27.62 -10.99
N LYS A 101 -17.02 -26.32 -11.11
CA LYS A 101 -17.49 -25.71 -12.36
C LYS A 101 -17.31 -24.19 -12.34
N GLY A 102 -16.19 -23.78 -12.94
CA GLY A 102 -15.97 -22.49 -13.59
C GLY A 102 -16.62 -21.25 -13.00
N ALA A 103 -15.83 -20.46 -12.28
CA ALA A 103 -15.81 -19.02 -12.50
C ALA A 103 -14.41 -18.53 -12.19
N ASP A 104 -13.82 -17.95 -13.22
CA ASP A 104 -12.59 -17.17 -13.25
C ASP A 104 -12.62 -16.18 -12.07
N GLY A 105 -11.87 -16.51 -11.01
CA GLY A 105 -11.52 -15.56 -9.98
C GLY A 105 -10.51 -14.61 -10.60
N GLU A 106 -11.01 -13.63 -11.35
CA GLU A 106 -10.26 -12.47 -11.77
C GLU A 106 -9.59 -11.91 -10.52
N LYS A 107 -8.30 -12.20 -10.36
CA LYS A 107 -7.41 -11.26 -9.71
C LYS A 107 -7.58 -10.01 -10.54
N LYS A 108 -8.42 -9.08 -10.09
CA LYS A 108 -8.43 -7.73 -10.64
C LYS A 108 -7.09 -7.14 -10.24
N GLU A 109 -6.06 -7.48 -11.01
CA GLU A 109 -4.87 -6.67 -11.12
C GLU A 109 -5.39 -5.28 -11.41
N LEU A 110 -5.29 -4.39 -10.43
CA LEU A 110 -5.67 -3.00 -10.61
C LEU A 110 -5.06 -2.55 -11.93
N SER A 111 -5.91 -2.10 -12.85
CA SER A 111 -5.47 -1.58 -14.14
C SER A 111 -4.38 -0.55 -13.87
N MET A 112 -3.40 -0.41 -14.77
CA MET A 112 -2.35 0.61 -14.65
C MET A 112 -2.92 2.00 -14.32
N GLU A 113 -4.14 2.25 -14.78
CA GLU A 113 -4.91 3.47 -14.55
C GLU A 113 -5.43 3.59 -13.11
N GLU A 114 -6.00 2.53 -12.53
CA GLU A 114 -6.46 2.51 -11.13
C GLU A 114 -5.26 2.62 -10.16
N LYS A 115 -4.13 1.98 -10.48
CA LYS A 115 -2.87 2.15 -9.73
C LYS A 115 -2.34 3.57 -9.82
N ALA A 116 -2.45 4.22 -10.99
CA ALA A 116 -2.01 5.60 -11.19
C ALA A 116 -2.90 6.59 -10.42
N GLU A 117 -4.22 6.38 -10.39
CA GLU A 117 -5.13 7.21 -9.60
C GLU A 117 -4.90 7.06 -8.10
N LEU A 118 -4.73 5.83 -7.60
CA LEU A 118 -4.40 5.59 -6.19
C LEU A 118 -3.06 6.23 -5.81
N SER A 119 -2.07 6.18 -6.72
CA SER A 119 -0.79 6.85 -6.55
C SER A 119 -0.94 8.38 -6.50
N ARG A 120 -1.73 8.97 -7.41
CA ARG A 120 -2.00 10.42 -7.42
C ARG A 120 -2.71 10.88 -6.15
N VAL A 121 -3.74 10.16 -5.72
CA VAL A 121 -4.49 10.46 -4.49
C VAL A 121 -3.59 10.38 -3.26
N THR A 122 -2.70 9.39 -3.20
CA THR A 122 -1.75 9.24 -2.10
C THR A 122 -0.69 10.35 -2.11
N ILE A 123 -0.19 10.72 -3.29
CA ILE A 123 0.76 11.83 -3.46
C ILE A 123 0.13 13.17 -3.03
N ILE A 124 -1.13 13.43 -3.41
CA ILE A 124 -1.83 14.65 -3.02
C ILE A 124 -1.96 14.75 -1.50
N LYS A 125 -2.36 13.65 -0.82
CA LYS A 125 -2.44 13.62 0.65
C LYS A 125 -1.08 13.84 1.32
N ILE A 126 0.00 13.29 0.75
CA ILE A 126 1.36 13.53 1.25
C ILE A 126 1.74 15.01 1.06
N LEU A 127 1.40 15.61 -0.08
CA LEU A 127 1.68 17.03 -0.35
C LEU A 127 0.88 17.95 0.59
N GLU A 128 -0.39 17.66 0.85
CA GLU A 128 -1.21 18.39 1.84
C GLU A 128 -0.58 18.33 3.25
N ILE A 129 -0.05 17.17 3.66
CA ILE A 129 0.68 17.04 4.93
C ILE A 129 1.98 17.86 4.93
N LEU A 130 2.64 17.99 3.79
CA LEU A 130 3.88 18.76 3.65
C LEU A 130 3.63 20.28 3.61
N GLU A 131 2.44 20.75 3.22
CA GLU A 131 2.05 22.17 3.24
C GLU A 131 1.78 22.69 4.66
N GLU A 132 1.45 21.81 5.60
CA GLU A 132 1.34 22.14 7.04
C GLU A 132 2.70 22.36 7.73
N LEU A 133 3.81 22.08 7.02
CA LEU A 133 5.16 22.30 7.53
C LEU A 133 5.69 23.69 7.15
N PRO A 134 6.58 24.27 7.97
CA PRO A 134 7.37 25.44 7.58
C PRO A 134 8.10 25.20 6.24
N PRO A 135 8.21 26.22 5.36
CA PRO A 135 8.64 26.03 3.97
C PRO A 135 10.08 25.50 3.82
N ASP A 136 10.94 25.74 4.81
CA ASP A 136 12.31 25.21 4.90
C ASP A 136 12.34 23.72 5.24
N VAL A 137 11.41 23.26 6.08
CA VAL A 137 11.26 21.86 6.48
C VAL A 137 10.56 21.06 5.38
N GLY A 138 9.50 21.60 4.77
CA GLY A 138 8.74 20.95 3.70
C GLY A 138 9.60 20.62 2.47
N ALA A 139 10.46 21.56 2.05
CA ALA A 139 11.37 21.35 0.92
C ALA A 139 12.41 20.24 1.22
N THR A 140 12.93 20.19 2.44
CA THR A 140 13.89 19.16 2.87
C THR A 140 13.24 17.78 2.93
N THR A 141 12.03 17.68 3.50
CA THR A 141 11.29 16.41 3.56
C THR A 141 10.93 15.89 2.17
N CYS A 142 10.55 16.79 1.24
CA CYS A 142 10.23 16.43 -0.13
C CYS A 142 11.46 15.89 -0.90
N THR A 143 12.65 16.45 -0.68
CA THR A 143 13.88 15.96 -1.32
C THR A 143 14.30 14.59 -0.79
N ILE A 144 14.12 14.33 0.50
CA ILE A 144 14.41 13.03 1.13
C ILE A 144 13.44 11.95 0.64
N LEU A 145 12.15 12.26 0.58
CA LEU A 145 11.15 11.34 0.01
C LEU A 145 11.50 10.97 -1.44
N LYS A 146 11.98 11.94 -2.22
CA LYS A 146 12.36 11.73 -3.62
C LYS A 146 13.63 10.88 -3.78
N THR A 147 14.55 10.90 -2.82
CA THR A 147 15.76 10.06 -2.86
C THR A 147 15.53 8.66 -2.30
N MET A 148 14.53 8.46 -1.44
CA MET A 148 14.23 7.17 -0.80
C MET A 148 13.26 6.29 -1.59
N LEU A 149 12.42 6.85 -2.47
CA LEU A 149 11.51 6.07 -3.31
C LEU A 149 12.26 5.45 -4.52
N PRO A 150 12.44 4.12 -4.58
CA PRO A 150 13.08 3.47 -5.72
C PRO A 150 12.12 3.44 -6.91
N GLY A 151 12.42 4.18 -7.98
CA GLY A 151 11.65 4.08 -9.24
C GLY A 151 11.51 5.35 -10.07
N GLN A 152 11.79 6.54 -9.54
CA GLN A 152 11.91 7.73 -10.39
C GLN A 152 13.35 7.87 -10.87
N SER A 153 13.66 7.09 -11.89
CA SER A 153 14.83 7.31 -12.74
C SER A 153 14.95 8.81 -13.06
N MET A 154 16.14 9.36 -12.83
CA MET A 154 16.63 10.63 -13.38
C MET A 154 16.68 10.65 -14.92
N GLY A 155 15.79 9.94 -15.62
CA GLY A 155 15.68 9.92 -17.07
C GLY A 155 14.86 11.09 -17.64
N GLY A 156 13.99 11.70 -16.83
CA GLY A 156 13.12 12.80 -17.30
C GLY A 156 13.79 14.18 -17.34
N LEU A 157 14.90 14.39 -16.63
CA LEU A 157 15.55 15.71 -16.54
C LEU A 157 16.87 15.80 -17.32
N VAL A 158 17.44 14.68 -17.79
CA VAL A 158 18.59 14.70 -18.71
C VAL A 158 18.19 15.22 -20.10
N GLY A 159 16.91 15.07 -20.49
CA GLY A 159 16.38 15.64 -21.73
C GLY A 159 16.24 17.17 -21.73
N LEU A 160 16.29 17.82 -20.56
CA LEU A 160 16.22 19.29 -20.47
C LEU A 160 17.59 19.98 -20.47
N MET A 161 18.69 19.21 -20.46
CA MET A 161 20.07 19.73 -20.44
C MET A 161 20.88 19.38 -21.70
N MET A 162 20.30 18.67 -22.67
CA MET A 162 20.91 18.47 -23.98
C MET A 162 20.21 19.37 -25.00
N GLY A 163 20.96 20.37 -25.46
CA GLY A 163 20.51 21.42 -26.36
C GLY A 163 19.65 20.92 -27.51
N GLY A 164 18.42 21.41 -27.56
CA GLY A 164 17.69 21.53 -28.82
C GLY A 164 18.49 22.40 -29.80
N PRO A 165 18.31 22.21 -31.13
CA PRO A 165 19.03 22.97 -32.12
C PRO A 165 18.77 24.46 -31.93
N PHE A 166 19.85 25.17 -31.61
CA PHE A 166 19.98 26.61 -31.60
C PHE A 166 19.34 27.19 -32.88
N ALA A 167 18.15 27.78 -32.75
CA ALA A 167 17.62 28.66 -33.77
C ALA A 167 18.47 29.94 -33.73
N PRO A 168 19.20 30.30 -34.80
CA PRO A 168 19.95 31.54 -34.81
C PRO A 168 18.97 32.73 -34.79
N PRO A 169 19.32 33.82 -34.09
CA PRO A 169 18.45 34.99 -34.01
C PRO A 169 18.32 35.66 -35.38
N MET A 170 17.07 35.90 -35.77
CA MET A 170 16.67 36.69 -36.93
C MET A 170 17.31 38.08 -36.84
N GLY A 171 18.31 38.35 -37.68
CA GLY A 171 19.07 39.60 -37.62
C GLY A 171 20.02 39.79 -38.79
N TRP A 172 19.50 39.81 -40.01
CA TRP A 172 20.22 40.34 -41.17
C TRP A 172 19.56 41.64 -41.64
N PRO A 173 20.21 42.80 -41.51
CA PRO A 173 20.07 43.87 -42.47
C PRO A 173 21.11 43.65 -43.58
N THR A 174 20.59 43.62 -44.80
CA THR A 174 21.27 43.82 -46.09
C THR A 174 22.55 44.65 -46.02
N GLY A 175 23.66 44.09 -46.52
CA GLY A 175 24.94 44.76 -46.66
C GLY A 175 25.68 44.31 -47.92
N THR A 176 25.37 44.99 -49.02
CA THR A 176 26.08 45.08 -50.29
C THR A 176 27.61 44.89 -50.19
N GLY A 177 28.18 43.95 -50.95
CA GLY A 177 29.57 44.06 -51.41
C GLY A 177 29.71 45.27 -52.35
N PRO A 178 30.88 45.93 -52.40
CA PRO A 178 31.84 45.48 -53.41
C PRO A 178 33.33 45.72 -53.08
N ARG A 179 34.19 45.03 -53.85
CA ARG A 179 35.59 45.37 -54.22
C ARG A 179 36.69 45.29 -53.15
N GLY A 180 37.76 44.57 -53.53
CA GLY A 180 39.10 45.18 -53.52
C GLY A 180 40.24 44.40 -52.86
N ARG A 181 40.99 43.65 -53.67
CA ARG A 181 42.45 43.74 -53.88
C ARG A 181 43.39 44.16 -52.71
N PHE A 182 44.44 43.34 -52.56
CA PHE A 182 45.85 43.60 -52.17
C PHE A 182 46.22 43.94 -50.72
N GLY A 183 47.32 43.30 -50.30
CA GLY A 183 48.12 43.57 -49.12
C GLY A 183 48.98 42.37 -48.79
#